data_AF-A0A8T2NGD6-F1
#
_entry.id   AF-A0A8T2NGD6-F1
#
_cell.length_a   1.000
_cell.length_b   1.000
_cell.length_c   1.000
_cell.angle_alpha   90.00
_cell.angle_beta   90.00
_cell.angle_gamma   90.00
#
_symmetry.space_group_name_H-M   'P 1'
#
loop_
_entity.id
_entity.type
_entity.pdbx_description
1 polymer ?
#
loop_
_entity_poly.entity_id
_entity_poly.type
_entity_poly.pdbx_seq_one_letter_code
_entity_poly.pdbx_strand_id
1 'polypeptide(L)'
;MRAGGLPSAEDPSRLMGIAMLGLGLWLRFSSQTGGFFSIDLNSKQFVIGVTVLIATGAVMMIVAAFGDFGACNENKFALKVFSFTLGIVAVAEIIAGVLAFAYSDEVGEELSAFYSTVYAQYINKGGESSLAVTLKIFHNAVNLKCCGIGGALEPFVRETCPSSRNFIEAITKPACPKVIRDLFKAKAPVVLGVFIAAAILMVCALVCCRVMLKHIRTYQAAPKH
;
A
#
# COMPACT_ATOMS: atom_id res chain seq x y z
N MET A 1 -17.08 3.67 -32.84
CA MET A 1 -17.76 4.10 -31.60
C MET A 1 -16.70 4.58 -30.62
N ARG A 2 -16.50 5.90 -30.56
CA ARG A 2 -15.73 6.56 -29.50
C ARG A 2 -16.66 6.68 -28.30
N ALA A 3 -16.48 5.82 -27.30
CA ALA A 3 -16.98 6.13 -25.97
C ALA A 3 -15.92 6.97 -25.28
N GLY A 4 -16.09 8.29 -25.31
CA GLY A 4 -15.59 9.13 -24.23
C GLY A 4 -16.36 8.73 -22.98
N GLY A 5 -15.80 7.80 -22.22
CA GLY A 5 -16.27 7.51 -20.87
C GLY A 5 -15.59 8.49 -19.93
N LEU A 6 -16.39 9.30 -19.24
CA LEU A 6 -15.99 9.92 -17.98
C LEU A 6 -15.26 8.88 -17.11
N PRO A 7 -14.24 9.27 -16.31
CA PRO A 7 -13.63 8.36 -15.35
C PRO A 7 -14.74 7.79 -14.48
N SER A 8 -15.00 6.49 -14.67
CA SER A 8 -15.99 5.76 -13.91
C SER A 8 -15.61 5.80 -12.44
N ALA A 9 -16.62 6.01 -11.61
CA ALA A 9 -16.53 6.16 -10.17
C ALA A 9 -15.60 5.12 -9.52
N GLU A 10 -14.59 5.63 -8.80
CA GLU A 10 -13.89 4.99 -7.68
C GLU A 10 -13.52 3.51 -7.83
N ASP A 11 -12.49 3.21 -8.63
CA ASP A 11 -11.65 2.04 -8.33
C ASP A 11 -10.72 2.41 -7.16
N PRO A 12 -10.96 1.91 -5.94
CA PRO A 12 -10.13 2.27 -4.78
C PRO A 12 -8.65 1.91 -4.99
N SER A 13 -8.37 0.87 -5.78
CA SER A 13 -7.02 0.40 -6.10
C SER A 13 -6.22 1.43 -6.92
N ARG A 14 -6.85 2.09 -7.90
CA ARG A 14 -6.19 3.08 -8.76
C ARG A 14 -5.86 4.35 -8.00
N LEU A 15 -6.83 4.84 -7.23
CA LEU A 15 -6.65 6.01 -6.38
C LEU A 15 -5.57 5.76 -5.32
N MET A 16 -5.55 4.56 -4.74
CA MET A 16 -4.53 4.17 -3.78
C MET A 16 -3.14 4.06 -4.42
N GLY A 17 -3.02 3.51 -5.63
CA GLY A 17 -1.75 3.47 -6.37
C GLY A 17 -1.18 4.84 -6.69
N ILE A 18 -2.01 5.76 -7.19
CA ILE A 18 -1.63 7.16 -7.45
C ILE A 18 -1.23 7.86 -6.16
N ALA A 19 -1.99 7.68 -5.08
CA ALA A 19 -1.69 8.26 -3.78
C ALA A 19 -0.35 7.76 -3.22
N MET A 20 -0.09 6.45 -3.27
CA MET A 20 1.17 5.87 -2.78
C MET A 20 2.38 6.33 -3.61
N LEU A 21 2.26 6.39 -4.93
CA LEU A 21 3.30 6.96 -5.80
C LEU A 21 3.53 8.43 -5.50
N GLY A 22 2.46 9.23 -5.45
CA GLY A 22 2.55 10.66 -5.19
C GLY A 22 3.21 10.93 -3.84
N LEU A 23 2.82 10.22 -2.79
CA LEU A 23 3.43 10.30 -1.47
C LEU A 23 4.89 9.85 -1.50
N GLY A 24 5.22 8.73 -2.14
CA GLY A 24 6.59 8.23 -2.23
C GLY A 24 7.52 9.18 -2.98
N LEU A 25 7.11 9.69 -4.14
CA LEU A 25 7.87 10.70 -4.88
C LEU A 25 7.96 12.01 -4.09
N TRP A 26 6.89 12.46 -3.43
CA TRP A 26 6.92 13.65 -2.59
C TRP A 26 7.93 13.50 -1.43
N LEU A 27 7.91 12.36 -0.72
CA LEU A 27 8.88 12.06 0.33
C LEU A 27 10.32 11.98 -0.19
N ARG A 28 10.51 11.56 -1.46
CA ARG A 28 11.83 11.45 -2.08
C ARG A 28 12.37 12.77 -2.63
N PHE A 29 11.50 13.62 -3.19
CA PHE A 29 11.86 14.81 -3.99
C PHE A 29 11.52 16.15 -3.32
N SER A 30 10.74 16.19 -2.24
CA SER A 30 10.43 17.44 -1.53
C SER A 30 11.75 18.17 -1.21
N SER A 31 11.97 19.34 -1.79
CA SER A 31 13.23 20.11 -1.77
C SER A 31 13.73 20.45 -0.36
N GLN A 32 12.86 20.43 0.65
CA GLN A 32 13.26 20.53 2.06
C GLN A 32 13.98 19.27 2.58
N THR A 33 13.83 18.10 1.96
CA THR A 33 14.57 16.87 2.30
C THR A 33 15.96 16.78 1.64
N GLY A 34 16.29 17.67 0.70
CA GLY A 34 17.63 17.74 0.11
C GLY A 34 18.72 18.14 1.12
N GLY A 35 18.36 18.91 2.15
CA GLY A 35 19.24 19.20 3.30
C GLY A 35 19.30 18.06 4.34
N PHE A 36 18.25 17.27 4.48
CA PHE A 36 18.17 16.15 5.46
C PHE A 36 18.74 14.82 4.94
N PHE A 37 18.93 14.67 3.62
CA PHE A 37 19.76 13.58 3.08
C PHE A 37 21.25 13.79 3.33
N SER A 38 21.66 15.02 3.68
CA SER A 38 23.05 15.43 3.87
C SER A 38 23.41 15.69 5.34
N ILE A 39 22.43 15.75 6.25
CA ILE A 39 22.64 15.91 7.69
C ILE A 39 21.95 14.73 8.38
N ASP A 40 22.74 13.68 8.61
CA ASP A 40 22.58 12.68 9.67
C ASP A 40 21.17 12.04 9.84
N LEU A 41 20.65 11.40 8.78
CA LEU A 41 19.58 10.40 8.94
C LEU A 41 20.04 9.03 8.47
N ASN A 42 20.82 8.41 9.35
CA ASN A 42 21.29 7.03 9.35
C ASN A 42 20.14 5.98 9.52
N SER A 43 18.99 6.15 8.87
CA SER A 43 17.95 5.10 8.87
C SER A 43 17.79 4.52 7.47
N LYS A 44 18.63 3.52 7.15
CA LYS A 44 18.48 2.67 5.97
C LYS A 44 17.01 2.26 5.78
N GLN A 45 16.30 2.04 6.88
CA GLN A 45 14.89 1.67 6.98
C GLN A 45 13.93 2.70 6.37
N PHE A 46 14.18 4.02 6.49
CA PHE A 46 13.34 5.03 5.85
C PHE A 46 13.52 5.03 4.33
N VAL A 47 14.78 4.94 3.86
CA VAL A 47 15.09 4.86 2.43
C VAL A 47 14.51 3.59 1.81
N ILE A 48 14.62 2.46 2.51
CA ILE A 48 14.00 1.19 2.12
C ILE A 48 12.48 1.35 2.06
N GLY A 49 11.84 1.89 3.10
CA GLY A 49 10.40 2.07 3.14
C GLY A 49 9.84 2.98 2.05
N VAL A 50 10.48 4.13 1.79
CA VAL A 50 10.05 5.03 0.70
C VAL A 50 10.28 4.40 -0.67
N THR A 51 11.39 3.68 -0.87
CA THR A 51 11.64 2.93 -2.11
C THR A 51 10.58 1.87 -2.36
N VAL A 52 10.21 1.11 -1.33
CA VAL A 52 9.14 0.10 -1.41
C VAL A 52 7.79 0.76 -1.69
N LEU A 53 7.50 1.92 -1.10
CA LEU A 53 6.27 2.68 -1.34
C LEU A 53 6.15 3.10 -2.82
N ILE A 54 7.24 3.62 -3.40
CA ILE A 54 7.30 4.01 -4.82
C ILE A 54 7.18 2.77 -5.72
N ALA A 55 7.95 1.71 -5.44
CA ALA A 55 7.95 0.49 -6.25
C ALA A 55 6.56 -0.17 -6.27
N THR A 56 5.93 -0.31 -5.11
CA THR A 56 4.58 -0.91 -4.98
C THR A 56 3.54 -0.05 -5.68
N GLY A 57 3.59 1.28 -5.50
CA GLY A 57 2.71 2.21 -6.20
C GLY A 57 2.84 2.11 -7.73
N ALA A 58 4.07 2.00 -8.25
CA ALA A 58 4.33 1.86 -9.68
C ALA A 58 3.75 0.55 -10.22
N VAL A 59 3.99 -0.56 -9.52
CA VAL A 59 3.43 -1.87 -9.89
C VAL A 59 1.91 -1.84 -9.92
N MET A 60 1.25 -1.26 -8.91
CA MET A 60 -0.21 -1.14 -8.90
C MET A 60 -0.75 -0.31 -10.07
N MET A 61 -0.08 0.80 -10.43
CA MET A 61 -0.46 1.60 -11.60
C MET A 61 -0.29 0.83 -12.92
N ILE A 62 0.80 0.08 -13.05
CA ILE A 62 1.07 -0.74 -14.22
C ILE A 62 0.01 -1.84 -14.37
N VAL A 63 -0.29 -2.56 -13.28
CA VAL A 63 -1.31 -3.62 -13.26
C VAL A 63 -2.69 -3.06 -13.59
N ALA A 64 -3.07 -1.91 -13.03
CA ALA A 64 -4.34 -1.25 -13.33
C ALA A 64 -4.43 -0.81 -14.81
N ALA A 65 -3.36 -0.21 -15.35
CA ALA A 65 -3.32 0.19 -16.75
C ALA A 65 -3.48 -1.02 -17.67
N PHE A 66 -2.75 -2.12 -17.43
CA PHE A 66 -2.87 -3.33 -18.24
C PHE A 66 -4.22 -4.03 -18.08
N GLY A 67 -4.86 -3.94 -16.91
CA GLY A 67 -6.23 -4.39 -16.69
C GLY A 67 -7.23 -3.63 -17.57
N ASP A 68 -7.18 -2.30 -17.54
CA ASP A 68 -8.03 -1.43 -18.37
C ASP A 68 -7.78 -1.65 -19.88
N PHE A 69 -6.52 -1.72 -20.30
CA PHE A 69 -6.17 -1.98 -21.70
C PHE A 69 -6.61 -3.38 -22.16
N GLY A 70 -6.55 -4.37 -21.27
CA GLY A 70 -7.02 -5.73 -21.52
C GLY A 70 -8.54 -5.80 -21.71
N ALA A 71 -9.29 -5.04 -20.92
CA ALA A 71 -10.75 -4.96 -21.02
C ALA A 71 -11.21 -4.20 -22.27
N CYS A 72 -10.59 -3.05 -22.58
CA CYS A 72 -11.07 -2.15 -23.63
C CYS A 72 -10.62 -2.55 -25.05
N ASN A 73 -9.46 -3.17 -25.22
CA ASN A 73 -8.81 -3.25 -26.53
C ASN A 73 -8.80 -4.66 -27.15
N GLU A 74 -9.45 -5.66 -26.52
CA GLU A 74 -9.44 -7.10 -26.90
C GLU A 74 -8.06 -7.61 -27.40
N ASN A 75 -6.97 -7.01 -26.90
CA ASN A 75 -5.65 -7.24 -27.46
C ASN A 75 -5.00 -8.44 -26.79
N LYS A 76 -4.81 -9.50 -27.58
CA LYS A 76 -4.14 -10.74 -27.15
C LYS A 76 -2.76 -10.51 -26.53
N PHE A 77 -2.01 -9.51 -27.00
CA PHE A 77 -0.67 -9.22 -26.47
C PHE A 77 -0.75 -8.60 -25.07
N ALA A 78 -1.60 -7.59 -24.88
CA ALA A 78 -1.80 -6.95 -23.58
C ALA A 78 -2.27 -7.96 -22.52
N LEU A 79 -3.21 -8.86 -22.88
CA LEU A 79 -3.72 -9.87 -21.96
C LEU A 79 -2.67 -10.93 -21.58
N LYS A 80 -1.74 -11.26 -22.49
CA LYS A 80 -0.59 -12.15 -22.18
C LYS A 80 0.39 -11.49 -21.23
N VAL A 81 0.76 -10.23 -21.47
CA VAL A 81 1.66 -9.47 -20.59
C VAL A 81 1.04 -9.35 -19.20
N PHE A 82 -0.23 -8.97 -19.12
CA PHE A 82 -0.98 -8.92 -17.85
C PHE A 82 -0.96 -10.26 -17.10
N SER A 83 -1.27 -11.36 -17.79
CA SER A 83 -1.23 -12.69 -17.18
C SER A 83 0.19 -13.11 -16.73
N PHE A 84 1.23 -12.70 -17.44
CA PHE A 84 2.60 -12.98 -17.05
C PHE A 84 3.02 -12.17 -15.82
N THR A 85 2.72 -10.87 -15.81
CA THR A 85 2.99 -9.98 -14.67
C THR A 85 2.26 -10.45 -13.41
N LEU A 86 0.97 -10.81 -13.50
CA LEU A 86 0.23 -11.36 -12.35
C LEU A 86 0.83 -12.67 -11.83
N GLY A 87 1.33 -13.54 -12.71
CA GLY A 87 2.01 -14.76 -12.30
C GLY A 87 3.28 -14.48 -11.48
N ILE A 88 4.08 -13.50 -11.91
CA ILE A 88 5.29 -13.08 -11.17
C ILE A 88 4.91 -12.51 -9.81
N VAL A 89 3.91 -11.62 -9.75
CA VAL A 89 3.45 -11.02 -8.50
C VAL A 89 2.92 -12.09 -7.55
N ALA A 90 2.17 -13.09 -8.04
CA ALA A 90 1.68 -14.19 -7.20
C ALA A 90 2.80 -15.01 -6.55
N VAL A 91 3.86 -15.32 -7.29
CA VAL A 91 5.01 -16.04 -6.71
C VAL A 91 5.75 -15.17 -5.70
N ALA A 92 5.99 -13.90 -6.04
CA ALA A 92 6.64 -12.95 -5.14
C ALA A 92 5.83 -12.76 -3.85
N GLU A 93 4.51 -12.71 -3.95
CA GLU A 93 3.60 -12.54 -2.81
C GLU A 93 3.62 -13.73 -1.87
N ILE A 94 3.62 -14.96 -2.39
CA ILE A 94 3.74 -16.17 -1.57
C ILE A 94 5.08 -16.17 -0.82
N ILE A 95 6.17 -15.85 -1.51
CA ILE A 95 7.51 -15.76 -0.89
C ILE A 95 7.51 -14.68 0.20
N ALA A 96 7.00 -13.49 -0.11
CA ALA A 96 6.92 -12.38 0.84
C ALA A 96 6.06 -12.73 2.06
N GLY A 97 4.91 -13.39 1.87
CA GLY A 97 4.05 -13.82 2.97
C GLY A 97 4.70 -14.85 3.89
N VAL A 98 5.42 -15.82 3.32
CA VAL A 98 6.18 -16.81 4.09
C VAL A 98 7.32 -16.16 4.85
N LEU A 99 8.08 -15.25 4.21
CA LEU A 99 9.15 -14.50 4.88
C LEU A 99 8.62 -13.59 5.99
N ALA A 100 7.51 -12.88 5.75
CA ALA A 100 6.86 -12.03 6.74
C ALA A 100 6.34 -12.83 7.94
N PHE A 101 5.92 -14.08 7.72
CA PHE A 101 5.54 -14.99 8.81
C PHE A 101 6.76 -15.49 9.58
N ALA A 102 7.79 -15.99 8.87
CA ALA A 102 9.00 -16.55 9.46
C ALA A 102 9.83 -15.53 10.24
N TYR A 103 9.89 -14.28 9.75
CA TYR A 103 10.66 -13.17 10.33
C TYR A 103 9.74 -12.06 10.87
N SER A 104 8.57 -12.43 11.40
CA SER A 104 7.56 -11.48 11.88
C SER A 104 8.07 -10.49 12.93
N ASP A 105 9.01 -10.90 13.79
CA ASP A 105 9.64 -10.03 14.78
C ASP A 105 10.47 -8.91 14.13
N GLU A 106 11.30 -9.25 13.14
CA GLU A 106 12.21 -8.30 12.46
C GLU A 106 11.44 -7.35 11.54
N VAL A 107 10.45 -7.89 10.80
CA VAL A 107 9.54 -7.09 9.98
C VAL A 107 8.72 -6.12 10.84
N GLY A 108 8.29 -6.54 12.03
CA GLY A 108 7.57 -5.69 12.97
C GLY A 108 8.42 -4.52 13.49
N GLU A 109 9.70 -4.76 13.78
CA GLU A 109 10.66 -3.72 14.19
C GLU A 109 10.96 -2.72 13.07
N GLU A 110 11.20 -3.19 11.84
CA GLU A 110 11.41 -2.31 10.69
C GLU A 110 10.19 -1.42 10.42
N LEU A 111 8.98 -1.99 10.48
CA LEU A 111 7.75 -1.24 10.25
C LEU A 111 7.48 -0.22 11.37
N SER A 112 7.77 -0.59 12.62
CA SER A 112 7.72 0.30 13.79
C SER A 112 8.69 1.49 13.65
N ALA A 113 9.92 1.23 13.21
CA ALA A 113 10.92 2.27 12.95
C ALA A 113 10.48 3.18 11.79
N PHE A 114 9.95 2.61 10.71
CA PHE A 114 9.42 3.38 9.58
C PHE A 114 8.29 4.31 10.00
N TYR A 115 7.31 3.82 10.77
CA TYR A 115 6.22 4.63 11.31
C TYR A 115 6.77 5.82 12.11
N SER A 116 7.75 5.56 12.97
CA SER A 116 8.34 6.59 13.83
C SER A 116 9.00 7.71 13.03
N THR A 117 9.75 7.35 11.98
CA THR A 117 10.39 8.33 11.09
C THR A 117 9.36 9.16 10.31
N VAL A 118 8.33 8.52 9.75
CA VAL A 118 7.25 9.23 9.03
C VAL A 118 6.49 10.16 9.97
N TYR A 119 6.22 9.71 11.20
CA TYR A 119 5.55 10.52 12.22
C TYR A 119 6.39 11.75 12.61
N ALA A 120 7.70 11.57 12.80
CA ALA A 120 8.64 12.65 13.09
C ALA A 120 8.69 13.68 11.95
N GLN A 121 8.71 13.23 10.69
CA GLN A 121 8.65 14.13 9.53
C GLN A 121 7.33 14.91 9.47
N TYR A 122 6.22 14.26 9.80
CA TYR A 122 4.92 14.92 9.91
C TYR A 122 4.94 16.02 10.99
N ILE A 123 5.64 15.82 12.13
CA ILE A 123 5.81 16.85 13.19
C ILE A 123 6.60 18.03 12.65
N ASN A 124 7.75 17.76 12.05
CA ASN A 124 8.67 18.80 11.59
C ASN A 124 8.06 19.69 10.51
N LYS A 125 7.12 19.17 9.71
CA LYS A 125 6.40 19.95 8.69
C LYS A 125 5.17 20.70 9.21
N GLY A 126 4.97 20.78 10.53
CA GLY A 126 3.90 21.59 11.12
C GLY A 126 2.48 21.06 10.89
N GLY A 127 2.33 19.77 10.58
CA GLY A 127 1.01 19.15 10.53
C GLY A 127 0.26 19.28 9.20
N GLU A 128 0.95 19.20 8.05
CA GLU A 128 0.29 19.18 6.72
C GLU A 128 -0.90 18.19 6.67
N SER A 129 -2.03 18.65 6.13
CA SER A 129 -3.31 17.93 6.09
C SER A 129 -3.25 16.62 5.30
N SER A 130 -2.35 16.47 4.34
CA SER A 130 -2.14 15.24 3.55
C SER A 130 -1.62 14.08 4.40
N LEU A 131 -0.59 14.29 5.21
CA LEU A 131 -0.03 13.31 6.13
C LEU A 131 -0.98 13.01 7.30
N ALA A 132 -1.72 14.03 7.74
CA ALA A 132 -2.73 13.88 8.78
C ALA A 132 -3.86 12.91 8.36
N VAL A 133 -4.32 13.04 7.12
CA VAL A 133 -5.34 12.14 6.55
C VAL A 133 -4.80 10.72 6.43
N THR A 134 -3.57 10.52 5.97
CA THR A 134 -2.96 9.19 5.89
C THR A 134 -2.84 8.53 7.26
N LEU A 135 -2.41 9.25 8.30
CA LEU A 135 -2.34 8.70 9.67
C LEU A 135 -3.71 8.38 10.25
N LYS A 136 -4.72 9.24 10.01
CA LYS A 136 -6.12 8.96 10.39
C LYS A 136 -6.64 7.71 9.72
N ILE A 137 -6.38 7.54 8.43
CA ILE A 137 -6.75 6.34 7.67
C ILE A 137 -6.00 5.13 8.24
N PHE A 138 -4.71 5.22 8.53
CA PHE A 138 -3.96 4.08 9.08
C PHE A 138 -4.49 3.63 10.45
N HIS A 139 -4.80 4.58 11.34
CA HIS A 139 -5.40 4.26 12.64
C HIS A 139 -6.81 3.68 12.51
N ASN A 140 -7.62 4.19 11.58
CA ASN A 140 -9.01 3.76 11.38
C ASN A 140 -9.12 2.45 10.58
N ALA A 141 -8.38 2.33 9.48
CA ALA A 141 -8.42 1.19 8.57
C ALA A 141 -7.86 -0.08 9.20
N VAL A 142 -6.85 0.04 10.06
CA VAL A 142 -6.22 -1.11 10.73
C VAL A 142 -6.76 -1.30 12.16
N ASN A 143 -7.70 -0.45 12.61
CA ASN A 143 -8.27 -0.48 13.97
C ASN A 143 -7.21 -0.48 15.09
N LEU A 144 -6.03 0.10 14.84
CA LEU A 144 -5.02 0.23 15.88
C LEU A 144 -5.51 1.27 16.88
N LYS A 145 -5.81 0.82 18.11
CA LYS A 145 -6.09 1.68 19.26
C LYS A 145 -4.80 2.32 19.81
N CYS A 146 -3.96 2.86 18.94
CA CYS A 146 -2.70 3.52 19.28
C CYS A 146 -2.71 4.99 18.83
N CYS A 147 -1.80 5.79 19.37
CA CYS A 147 -1.62 7.19 18.96
C CYS A 147 -0.13 7.57 19.12
N GLY A 148 0.48 8.07 18.05
CA GLY A 148 1.82 8.66 18.10
C GLY A 148 2.97 7.69 18.39
N ILE A 149 4.13 8.25 18.69
CA ILE A 149 5.37 7.52 18.98
C ILE A 149 5.63 7.33 20.48
N GLY A 150 4.87 8.02 21.34
CA GLY A 150 4.85 7.83 22.79
C GLY A 150 5.14 9.12 23.56
N GLY A 151 4.18 9.56 24.38
CA GLY A 151 4.25 10.82 25.11
C GLY A 151 2.88 11.28 25.62
N ALA A 152 2.82 11.74 26.87
CA ALA A 152 1.56 12.13 27.52
C ALA A 152 0.87 13.36 26.91
N LEU A 153 1.55 14.11 26.03
CA LEU A 153 1.07 15.37 25.44
C LEU A 153 0.79 15.28 23.92
N GLU A 154 1.21 14.22 23.22
CA GLU A 154 0.89 14.01 21.80
C GLU A 154 -0.62 14.04 21.46
N PRO A 155 -1.53 13.46 22.27
CA PRO A 155 -2.97 13.50 21.97
C PRO A 155 -3.60 14.90 22.11
N PHE A 156 -2.95 15.84 22.79
CA PHE A 156 -3.42 17.24 22.88
C PHE A 156 -2.92 18.14 21.75
N VAL A 157 -1.79 17.78 21.14
CA VAL A 157 -1.12 18.62 20.13
C VAL A 157 -1.66 18.35 18.72
N ARG A 158 -2.39 17.25 18.50
CA ARG A 158 -2.71 16.77 17.15
C ARG A 158 -4.13 16.24 16.94
N GLU A 159 -4.82 16.83 15.97
CA GLU A 159 -6.13 16.40 15.48
C GLU A 159 -6.14 15.02 14.79
N THR A 160 -4.97 14.39 14.61
CA THR A 160 -4.79 13.12 13.90
C THR A 160 -5.22 11.89 14.70
N CYS A 161 -5.35 12.01 16.03
CA CYS A 161 -5.79 10.91 16.88
C CYS A 161 -7.32 10.94 17.05
N PRO A 162 -7.98 9.77 17.14
CA PRO A 162 -9.43 9.72 17.28
C PRO A 162 -9.84 10.45 18.56
N SER A 163 -10.73 11.45 18.44
CA SER A 163 -11.33 12.11 19.60
C SER A 163 -12.11 11.09 20.42
N SER A 164 -11.54 10.65 21.55
CA SER A 164 -12.32 10.00 22.59
C SER A 164 -13.09 11.08 23.37
N ARG A 165 -14.36 10.82 23.70
CA ARG A 165 -15.18 11.74 24.52
C ARG A 165 -14.55 12.04 25.90
N ASN A 166 -13.68 11.15 26.37
CA ASN A 166 -12.98 11.27 27.64
C ASN A 166 -11.48 11.49 27.42
N PHE A 167 -10.94 12.50 28.08
CA PHE A 167 -9.52 12.87 28.05
C PHE A 167 -8.60 11.73 28.54
N ILE A 168 -9.04 10.95 29.54
CA ILE A 168 -8.29 9.81 30.11
C ILE A 168 -8.02 8.70 29.07
N GLU A 169 -8.98 8.42 28.18
CA GLU A 169 -8.80 7.43 27.10
C GLU A 169 -7.82 7.91 26.02
N ALA A 170 -7.67 9.22 25.84
CA ALA A 170 -6.71 9.78 24.89
C ALA A 170 -5.27 9.62 25.40
N ILE A 171 -5.04 9.73 26.70
CA ILE A 171 -3.73 9.58 27.35
C ILE A 171 -3.34 8.10 27.52
N THR A 172 -4.32 7.20 27.70
CA THR A 172 -4.06 5.77 27.99
C THR A 172 -3.77 4.94 26.73
N LYS A 173 -3.81 5.54 25.54
CA LYS A 173 -3.52 4.80 24.30
C LYS A 173 -2.04 4.43 24.23
N PRO A 174 -1.72 3.15 23.95
CA PRO A 174 -0.35 2.73 23.73
C PRO A 174 0.27 3.42 22.50
N ALA A 175 1.60 3.58 22.53
CA ALA A 175 2.38 4.07 21.40
C ALA A 175 2.25 3.11 20.20
N CYS A 176 2.06 3.66 19.00
CA CYS A 176 1.88 2.86 17.78
C CYS A 176 3.06 1.94 17.44
N PRO A 177 4.33 2.35 17.61
CA PRO A 177 5.49 1.46 17.40
C PRO A 177 5.36 0.11 18.13
N LYS A 178 4.93 0.14 19.40
CA LYS A 178 4.73 -1.08 20.21
C LYS A 178 3.58 -1.93 19.68
N VAL A 179 2.43 -1.30 19.39
CA VAL A 179 1.25 -2.01 18.87
C VAL A 179 1.52 -2.64 17.51
N ILE A 180 2.26 -1.96 16.62
CA ILE A 180 2.64 -2.49 15.31
C ILE A 180 3.46 -3.78 15.46
N ARG A 181 4.50 -3.75 16.29
CA ARG A 181 5.32 -4.93 16.57
C ARG A 181 4.50 -6.07 17.19
N ASP A 182 3.70 -5.75 18.20
CA ASP A 182 2.88 -6.74 18.90
C ASP A 182 1.82 -7.35 17.96
N LEU A 183 1.29 -6.57 17.01
CA LEU A 183 0.41 -7.07 15.97
C LEU A 183 1.13 -8.03 15.02
N PHE A 184 2.30 -7.68 14.51
CA PHE A 184 3.03 -8.59 13.61
C PHE A 184 3.44 -9.88 14.34
N LYS A 185 3.83 -9.81 15.61
CA LYS A 185 4.16 -10.99 16.41
C LYS A 185 2.94 -11.86 16.74
N ALA A 186 1.87 -11.26 17.25
CA ALA A 186 0.69 -11.99 17.73
C ALA A 186 -0.29 -12.37 16.62
N LYS A 187 -0.28 -11.63 15.49
CA LYS A 187 -1.21 -11.80 14.36
C LYS A 187 -0.48 -12.20 13.07
N ALA A 188 0.77 -12.69 13.14
CA ALA A 188 1.48 -13.26 12.00
C ALA A 188 0.62 -14.25 11.16
N PRO A 189 -0.19 -15.15 11.75
CA PRO A 189 -1.05 -16.04 10.97
C PRO A 189 -2.13 -15.29 10.17
N VAL A 190 -2.64 -14.17 10.69
CA VAL A 190 -3.61 -13.33 9.98
C VAL A 190 -2.93 -12.64 8.79
N VAL A 191 -1.71 -12.12 8.99
CA VAL A 191 -0.91 -11.52 7.92
C VAL A 191 -0.65 -12.53 6.81
N LEU A 192 -0.22 -13.76 7.15
CA LEU A 192 -0.06 -14.85 6.18
C LEU A 192 -1.37 -15.16 5.46
N GLY A 193 -2.49 -15.18 6.18
CA GLY A 193 -3.83 -15.37 5.61
C GLY A 193 -4.19 -14.31 4.57
N VAL A 194 -3.82 -13.04 4.79
CA VAL A 194 -4.03 -11.96 3.82
C VAL A 194 -3.24 -12.22 2.53
N PHE A 195 -1.95 -12.59 2.64
CA PHE A 195 -1.12 -12.92 1.48
C PHE A 195 -1.65 -14.13 0.70
N ILE A 196 -2.13 -15.17 1.39
CA ILE A 196 -2.74 -16.33 0.73
C ILE A 196 -4.05 -15.94 0.02
N ALA A 197 -4.90 -15.14 0.66
CA ALA A 197 -6.16 -14.69 0.07
C ALA A 197 -5.94 -13.85 -1.19
N ALA A 198 -4.96 -12.93 -1.18
CA ALA A 198 -4.60 -12.14 -2.35
C ALA A 198 -3.93 -12.99 -3.45
N ALA A 199 -3.12 -13.99 -3.11
CA ALA A 199 -2.63 -14.99 -4.07
C ALA A 199 -3.78 -15.77 -4.75
N ILE A 200 -4.79 -16.19 -3.99
CA ILE A 200 -6.00 -16.86 -4.54
C ILE A 200 -6.73 -15.91 -5.51
N LEU A 201 -6.89 -14.64 -5.14
CA LEU A 201 -7.55 -13.64 -5.99
C LEU A 201 -6.79 -13.44 -7.31
N MET A 202 -5.45 -13.41 -7.28
CA MET A 202 -4.64 -13.36 -8.49
C MET A 202 -4.78 -14.61 -9.34
N VAL A 203 -4.85 -15.81 -8.74
CA VAL A 203 -5.09 -17.06 -9.48
C VAL A 203 -6.46 -17.03 -10.16
N CYS A 204 -7.50 -16.56 -9.48
CA CYS A 204 -8.82 -16.37 -10.07
C CYS A 204 -8.76 -15.40 -11.27
N ALA A 205 -8.06 -14.27 -11.14
CA ALA A 205 -7.85 -13.33 -12.23
C ALA A 205 -7.12 -13.98 -13.43
N LEU A 206 -6.09 -14.80 -13.16
CA LEU A 206 -5.38 -15.55 -14.20
C LEU A 206 -6.30 -16.53 -14.94
N VAL A 207 -7.16 -17.26 -14.22
CA VAL A 207 -8.15 -18.16 -14.83
C VAL A 207 -9.10 -17.37 -15.74
N CYS A 208 -9.63 -16.24 -15.25
CA CYS A 208 -10.48 -15.35 -16.04
C CYS A 208 -9.77 -14.85 -17.30
N CYS A 209 -8.50 -14.44 -17.20
CA CYS A 209 -7.71 -14.03 -18.37
C CYS A 209 -7.55 -15.17 -19.38
N ARG A 210 -7.37 -16.42 -18.94
CA ARG A 210 -7.29 -17.58 -19.85
C ARG A 210 -8.61 -17.84 -20.57
N VAL A 211 -9.74 -17.70 -19.87
CA VAL A 211 -11.08 -17.84 -20.46
C VAL A 211 -11.32 -16.75 -21.50
N MET A 212 -11.05 -15.49 -21.15
CA MET A 212 -11.20 -14.36 -22.07
C MET A 212 -10.28 -14.47 -23.30
N LEU A 213 -9.03 -14.90 -23.10
CA LEU A 213 -8.09 -15.15 -24.20
C LEU A 213 -8.59 -16.26 -25.14
N LYS A 214 -9.22 -17.31 -24.60
CA LYS A 214 -9.87 -18.35 -25.42
C LYS A 214 -11.00 -17.74 -26.26
N HIS A 215 -11.85 -16.92 -25.65
CA HIS A 215 -12.96 -16.26 -26.37
C HIS A 215 -12.47 -15.39 -27.53
N ILE A 216 -11.48 -14.51 -27.28
CA ILE A 216 -10.89 -13.64 -28.33
C ILE A 216 -10.20 -14.47 -29.42
N ARG A 217 -9.57 -15.61 -29.07
CA ARG A 217 -8.98 -16.52 -30.07
C ARG A 217 -10.05 -17.13 -30.97
N THR A 218 -11.16 -17.59 -30.41
CA THR A 218 -12.28 -18.14 -31.18
C THR A 218 -12.93 -17.09 -32.07
N TYR A 219 -13.17 -15.87 -31.55
CA TYR A 219 -13.77 -14.78 -32.33
C TYR A 219 -12.92 -14.39 -33.55
N GLN A 220 -11.60 -14.30 -33.39
CA GLN A 220 -10.70 -13.99 -34.52
C GLN A 220 -10.49 -15.16 -35.49
N ALA A 221 -10.77 -16.40 -35.08
CA ALA A 221 -10.69 -17.58 -35.94
C ALA A 221 -11.98 -17.82 -36.75
N ALA A 222 -13.08 -17.13 -36.43
CA ALA A 222 -14.29 -17.17 -37.22
C ALA A 222 -14.08 -16.43 -38.56
N PRO A 223 -14.53 -17.00 -39.70
CA PRO A 223 -14.41 -16.35 -40.99
C PRO A 223 -15.21 -15.04 -40.99
N LYS A 224 -14.58 -13.97 -41.48
CA LYS A 224 -15.28 -12.72 -41.77
C LYS A 224 -16.13 -12.94 -43.03
N HIS A 225 -17.43 -13.13 -42.85
CA HIS A 225 -18.41 -13.04 -43.94
C HIS A 225 -18.63 -11.58 -44.33
#